data_AF-A0A9Q0I199-F1
#
_entry.id   AF-A0A9Q0I199-F1
#
_cell.length_a   1.000
_cell.length_b   1.000
_cell.length_c   1.000
_cell.angle_alpha   90.00
_cell.angle_beta   90.00
_cell.angle_gamma   90.00
#
_symmetry.space_group_name_H-M   'P 1'
#
loop_
_entity.id
_entity.type
_entity.pdbx_description
1 polymer ?
#
loop_
_entity_poly.entity_id
_entity_poly.type
_entity_poly.pdbx_seq_one_letter_code
_entity_poly.pdbx_strand_id
1 'polypeptide(L)'
;VGGPPRWAPHLEPCVECVLVDGWLDVSGPGVSLSANQEDETDMETFQMEIDRETKKCIFRTSQGNYWALVAHGGIQTTATQMSADTMFSLEWLGSRMALRANNGKYVCTKKNGQLLAVSDSIGEDEQFNLKLINRPMLILKGENGYICHHKSSNTLDASVSGGFWYVNSGGLVCSDGDSPEDFTLEFLEPGRIAIRGKGGKYLRGDQGGTLKGDGLSADSSALWEY
;
A
#
# COMPACT_ATOMS: atom_id res chain seq x y z
N VAL A 1 12.28 -22.26 -7.50
CA VAL A 1 13.48 -21.61 -6.91
C VAL A 1 13.66 -20.28 -7.61
N GLY A 2 13.03 -19.24 -7.07
CA GLY A 2 13.23 -17.85 -7.48
C GLY A 2 13.24 -17.07 -6.17
N GLY A 3 14.38 -16.51 -5.80
CA GLY A 3 14.42 -15.57 -4.68
C GLY A 3 13.78 -14.25 -5.12
N PRO A 4 13.36 -13.39 -4.18
CA PRO A 4 12.79 -12.09 -4.52
C PRO A 4 13.77 -11.29 -5.40
N PRO A 5 13.24 -10.40 -6.27
CA PRO A 5 14.06 -9.61 -7.18
C PRO A 5 15.11 -8.83 -6.41
N ARG A 6 16.35 -8.79 -6.94
CA ARG A 6 17.44 -8.02 -6.31
C ARG A 6 17.29 -6.54 -6.67
N TRP A 7 16.51 -5.82 -5.87
CA TRP A 7 16.41 -4.37 -5.95
C TRP A 7 17.73 -3.72 -5.54
N ALA A 8 18.15 -2.67 -6.25
CA ALA A 8 19.28 -1.87 -5.82
C ALA A 8 18.94 -1.22 -4.46
N PRO A 9 19.86 -1.21 -3.47
CA PRO A 9 19.59 -0.60 -2.18
C PRO A 9 19.42 0.91 -2.38
N HIS A 10 18.17 1.38 -2.40
CA HIS A 10 17.87 2.79 -2.27
C HIS A 10 17.59 3.11 -0.80
N LEU A 11 18.04 4.29 -0.38
CA LEU A 11 18.05 4.76 1.01
C LEU A 11 16.66 5.18 1.50
N GLU A 12 15.64 5.08 0.66
CA GLU A 12 14.25 5.41 0.99
C GLU A 12 13.47 4.12 1.34
N PRO A 13 12.55 4.15 2.29
CA PRO A 13 11.69 3.01 2.62
C PRO A 13 10.72 2.74 1.47
N CYS A 14 11.06 1.74 0.66
CA CYS A 14 10.29 1.37 -0.51
C CYS A 14 9.45 0.12 -0.24
N VAL A 15 8.24 0.10 -0.79
CA VAL A 15 7.26 -0.97 -0.62
C VAL A 15 7.29 -1.82 -1.88
N GLU A 16 7.57 -3.11 -1.75
CA GLU A 16 7.31 -4.02 -2.86
C GLU A 16 5.88 -4.49 -2.77
N CYS A 17 5.15 -4.28 -3.86
CA CYS A 17 3.74 -4.55 -3.91
C CYS A 17 3.32 -5.20 -5.22
N VAL A 18 2.19 -5.87 -5.14
CA VAL A 18 1.42 -6.33 -6.30
C VAL A 18 0.11 -5.56 -6.31
N LEU A 19 -0.24 -4.97 -7.45
CA LEU A 19 -1.58 -4.46 -7.68
C LEU A 19 -2.45 -5.57 -8.29
N VAL A 20 -3.61 -5.84 -7.69
CA VAL A 20 -4.47 -6.98 -8.07
C VAL A 20 -5.87 -6.51 -8.46
N ASP A 21 -6.24 -6.85 -9.70
CA ASP A 21 -7.62 -7.01 -10.21
C ASP A 21 -7.67 -8.23 -11.17
N GLY A 22 -6.95 -9.29 -10.77
CA GLY A 22 -6.14 -10.14 -11.66
C GLY A 22 -4.67 -9.72 -11.58
N TRP A 23 -3.71 -10.65 -11.73
CA TRP A 23 -2.28 -10.32 -11.56
C TRP A 23 -1.80 -9.41 -12.69
N LEU A 24 -1.33 -8.20 -12.35
CA LEU A 24 -0.83 -7.20 -13.30
C LEU A 24 0.60 -7.51 -13.75
N ASP A 25 0.80 -7.78 -15.03
CA ASP A 25 2.07 -8.11 -15.67
C ASP A 25 2.42 -7.13 -16.80
N VAL A 26 3.69 -7.11 -17.18
CA VAL A 26 4.26 -6.37 -18.29
C VAL A 26 4.22 -7.24 -19.57
N SER A 27 3.37 -6.90 -20.55
CA SER A 27 3.22 -7.70 -21.77
C SER A 27 3.35 -6.92 -23.11
N GLY A 28 4.01 -7.55 -24.10
CA GLY A 28 4.01 -7.15 -25.52
C GLY A 28 5.03 -6.09 -26.00
N PRO A 29 5.25 -5.94 -27.32
CA PRO A 29 6.26 -5.03 -27.87
C PRO A 29 5.78 -3.57 -27.74
N GLY A 30 6.45 -2.80 -26.88
CA GLY A 30 6.05 -1.43 -26.47
C GLY A 30 5.64 -1.29 -24.99
N VAL A 31 5.74 -2.38 -24.22
CA VAL A 31 5.76 -2.50 -22.74
C VAL A 31 4.59 -1.80 -22.01
N SER A 32 3.39 -2.39 -22.16
CA SER A 32 2.16 -1.97 -21.47
C SER A 32 1.84 -2.90 -20.28
N LEU A 33 1.08 -2.40 -19.29
CA LEU A 33 0.63 -3.20 -18.14
C LEU A 33 -0.72 -3.88 -18.42
N SER A 34 -0.85 -5.14 -18.00
CA SER A 34 -2.05 -5.94 -18.19
C SER A 34 -2.37 -6.87 -17.02
N ALA A 35 -3.62 -6.92 -16.53
CA ALA A 35 -4.08 -7.83 -15.48
C ALA A 35 -4.54 -9.15 -16.11
N ASN A 36 -3.62 -10.10 -16.32
CA ASN A 36 -3.94 -11.32 -17.07
C ASN A 36 -3.16 -12.58 -16.66
N GLN A 37 -2.34 -12.53 -15.62
CA GLN A 37 -1.60 -13.71 -15.14
C GLN A 37 -2.32 -14.39 -13.96
N GLU A 38 -1.87 -15.60 -13.61
CA GLU A 38 -2.34 -16.39 -12.44
C GLU A 38 -1.26 -16.56 -11.35
N ASP A 39 0.01 -16.33 -11.68
CA ASP A 39 1.18 -16.53 -10.81
C ASP A 39 1.83 -15.19 -10.40
N GLU A 40 2.41 -15.15 -9.20
CA GLU A 40 3.20 -14.01 -8.70
C GLU A 40 4.67 -14.21 -9.05
N THR A 41 5.19 -13.41 -9.98
CA THR A 41 6.61 -13.37 -10.35
C THR A 41 7.20 -11.95 -10.19
N ASP A 42 8.46 -11.77 -10.57
CA ASP A 42 9.15 -10.48 -10.54
C ASP A 42 8.53 -9.45 -11.50
N MET A 43 7.67 -9.87 -12.43
CA MET A 43 7.01 -8.98 -13.38
C MET A 43 5.69 -8.39 -12.85
N GLU A 44 5.10 -9.05 -11.86
CA GLU A 44 3.93 -8.59 -11.11
C GLU A 44 4.30 -7.79 -9.85
N THR A 45 5.60 -7.71 -9.55
CA THR A 45 6.13 -7.00 -8.39
C THR A 45 6.63 -5.61 -8.78
N PHE A 46 6.11 -4.60 -8.07
CA PHE A 46 6.48 -3.20 -8.27
C PHE A 46 6.96 -2.59 -6.97
N GLN A 47 8.05 -1.83 -7.06
CA GLN A 47 8.49 -0.95 -6.00
C GLN A 47 7.62 0.32 -6.03
N MET A 48 6.80 0.50 -4.99
CA MET A 48 6.00 1.69 -4.75
C MET A 48 6.72 2.65 -3.81
N GLU A 49 6.74 3.92 -4.20
CA GLU A 49 7.29 5.04 -3.44
C GLU A 49 6.27 6.17 -3.36
N ILE A 50 6.16 6.84 -2.20
CA ILE A 50 5.35 8.04 -2.03
C ILE A 50 6.28 9.25 -2.13
N ASP A 51 6.01 10.15 -3.07
CA ASP A 51 6.77 11.36 -3.25
C ASP A 51 6.61 12.33 -2.06
N ARG A 52 7.72 12.91 -1.61
CA ARG A 52 7.77 13.77 -0.41
C ARG A 52 6.97 15.05 -0.59
N GLU A 53 7.00 15.64 -1.78
CA GLU A 53 6.43 16.96 -2.06
C GLU A 53 4.97 16.88 -2.51
N THR A 54 4.70 16.02 -3.49
CA THR A 54 3.38 15.89 -4.13
C THR A 54 2.47 14.89 -3.44
N LYS A 55 3.01 14.01 -2.57
CA LYS A 55 2.30 12.89 -1.93
C LYS A 55 1.71 11.88 -2.93
N LYS A 56 2.11 11.94 -4.20
CA LYS A 56 1.70 10.99 -5.23
C LYS A 56 2.56 9.73 -5.15
N CYS A 57 1.99 8.60 -5.53
CA CYS A 57 2.71 7.34 -5.63
C CYS A 57 3.40 7.20 -6.99
N ILE A 58 4.56 6.55 -6.97
CA ILE A 58 5.33 6.13 -8.14
C ILE A 58 5.51 4.63 -8.08
N PHE A 59 5.36 3.96 -9.22
CA PHE A 59 5.60 2.52 -9.35
C PHE A 59 6.79 2.26 -10.26
N ARG A 60 7.74 1.47 -9.77
CA ARG A 60 8.94 1.07 -10.48
C ARG A 60 8.97 -0.44 -10.67
N THR A 61 9.28 -0.86 -11.88
CA THR A 61 9.42 -2.27 -12.27
C THR A 61 10.77 -2.84 -11.82
N SER A 62 10.88 -4.17 -11.77
CA SER A 62 12.14 -4.89 -11.49
C SER A 62 13.26 -4.58 -12.48
N GLN A 63 12.92 -4.12 -13.69
CA GLN A 63 13.86 -3.65 -14.71
C GLN A 63 14.32 -2.19 -14.49
N GLY A 64 13.77 -1.51 -13.48
CA GLY A 64 14.13 -0.15 -13.09
C GLY A 64 13.34 0.95 -13.81
N ASN A 65 12.44 0.61 -14.73
CA ASN A 65 11.58 1.57 -15.43
C ASN A 65 10.34 1.91 -14.59
N TYR A 66 9.75 3.08 -14.84
CA TYR A 66 8.57 3.58 -14.15
C TYR A 66 7.30 3.33 -14.94
N TRP A 67 6.20 3.09 -14.23
CA TRP A 67 4.86 3.24 -14.79
C TRP A 67 4.67 4.68 -15.26
N ALA A 68 4.14 4.87 -16.46
CA ALA A 68 3.94 6.17 -17.07
C ALA A 68 2.66 6.21 -17.88
N LEU A 69 1.88 7.28 -17.68
CA LEU A 69 0.79 7.67 -18.57
C LEU A 69 1.36 8.07 -19.94
N VAL A 70 0.80 7.53 -21.02
CA VAL A 70 1.14 7.92 -22.39
C VAL A 70 -0.03 8.64 -23.07
N ALA A 71 0.27 9.32 -24.19
CA ALA A 71 -0.66 10.26 -24.84
C ALA A 71 -2.06 9.71 -25.19
N HIS A 72 -2.18 8.40 -25.44
CA HIS A 72 -3.47 7.75 -25.73
C HIS A 72 -4.19 7.21 -24.49
N GLY A 73 -3.72 7.55 -23.29
CA GLY A 73 -4.29 7.13 -22.01
C GLY A 73 -3.73 5.80 -21.47
N GLY A 74 -2.87 5.10 -22.22
CA GLY A 74 -2.22 3.86 -21.78
C GLY A 74 -1.31 4.07 -20.57
N ILE A 75 -1.16 3.03 -19.74
CA ILE A 75 -0.09 2.96 -18.75
C ILE A 75 0.99 2.00 -19.25
N GLN A 76 2.20 2.52 -19.45
CA GLN A 76 3.35 1.79 -19.96
C GLN A 76 4.51 1.80 -18.96
N THR A 77 5.47 0.89 -19.11
CA THR A 77 6.66 0.79 -18.25
C THR A 77 7.97 1.03 -19.00
N THR A 78 7.95 1.96 -19.96
CA THR A 78 9.12 2.36 -20.77
C THR A 78 9.84 3.60 -20.24
N ALA A 79 9.27 4.31 -19.26
CA ALA A 79 9.86 5.54 -18.75
C ALA A 79 11.09 5.26 -17.87
N THR A 80 12.21 5.90 -18.18
CA THR A 80 13.48 5.75 -17.43
C THR A 80 13.74 6.89 -16.44
N GLN A 81 12.92 7.94 -16.49
CA GLN A 81 13.01 9.11 -15.62
C GLN A 81 11.64 9.44 -15.03
N MET A 82 11.64 10.01 -13.84
CA MET A 82 10.43 10.49 -13.18
C MET A 82 9.92 11.76 -13.87
N SER A 83 8.60 11.86 -14.01
CA SER A 83 7.91 13.03 -14.52
C SER A 83 6.51 13.11 -13.92
N ALA A 84 5.74 14.14 -14.26
CA ALA A 84 4.34 14.22 -13.84
C ALA A 84 3.52 13.01 -14.32
N ASP A 85 3.86 12.43 -15.48
CA ASP A 85 3.16 11.28 -16.04
C ASP A 85 3.53 9.94 -15.39
N THR A 86 4.62 9.91 -14.59
CA THR A 86 4.98 8.74 -13.78
C THR A 86 4.40 8.77 -12.36
N MET A 87 3.62 9.79 -12.05
CA MET A 87 3.06 10.03 -10.72
C MET A 87 1.55 9.84 -10.73
N PHE A 88 1.05 9.08 -9.75
CA PHE A 88 -0.36 8.76 -9.61
C PHE A 88 -0.87 9.22 -8.25
N SER A 89 -2.06 9.82 -8.21
CA SER A 89 -2.72 10.11 -6.93
C SER A 89 -3.42 8.86 -6.44
N LEU A 90 -3.25 8.54 -5.17
CA LEU A 90 -3.78 7.34 -4.54
C LEU A 90 -5.04 7.69 -3.74
N GLU A 91 -6.14 6.98 -3.98
CA GLU A 91 -7.39 7.15 -3.26
C GLU A 91 -7.78 5.83 -2.57
N TRP A 92 -7.81 5.85 -1.23
CA TRP A 92 -8.15 4.68 -0.41
C TRP A 92 -9.66 4.50 -0.27
N LEU A 93 -10.16 3.31 -0.62
CA LEU A 93 -11.57 2.94 -0.69
C LEU A 93 -11.84 1.78 0.27
N GLY A 94 -11.42 1.93 1.53
CA GLY A 94 -11.34 0.82 2.48
C GLY A 94 -10.20 -0.12 2.10
N SER A 95 -10.48 -1.41 1.90
CA SER A 95 -9.45 -2.41 1.56
C SER A 95 -8.95 -2.33 0.10
N ARG A 96 -9.57 -1.49 -0.71
CA ARG A 96 -9.22 -1.26 -2.12
C ARG A 96 -8.68 0.15 -2.31
N MET A 97 -8.10 0.40 -3.47
CA MET A 97 -7.62 1.72 -3.85
C MET A 97 -7.92 2.02 -5.31
N ALA A 98 -8.01 3.30 -5.65
CA ALA A 98 -8.04 3.77 -7.02
C ALA A 98 -6.80 4.64 -7.31
N LEU A 99 -6.35 4.59 -8.57
CA LEU A 99 -5.24 5.39 -9.06
C LEU A 99 -5.74 6.46 -10.02
N ARG A 100 -5.35 7.71 -9.78
CA ARG A 100 -5.64 8.83 -10.68
C ARG A 100 -4.37 9.33 -11.35
N ALA A 101 -4.33 9.26 -12.67
CA ALA A 101 -3.17 9.68 -13.46
C ALA A 101 -3.13 11.21 -13.67
N ASN A 102 -2.03 11.69 -14.27
CA ASN A 102 -1.77 13.11 -14.47
C ASN A 102 -2.79 13.82 -15.40
N ASN A 103 -3.44 13.08 -16.30
CA ASN A 103 -4.55 13.60 -17.11
C ASN A 103 -5.86 13.80 -16.31
N GLY A 104 -5.85 13.54 -15.01
CA GLY A 104 -7.01 13.70 -14.13
C GLY A 104 -8.04 12.58 -14.23
N LYS A 105 -7.74 11.49 -14.97
CA LYS A 105 -8.61 10.31 -15.09
C LYS A 105 -8.16 9.19 -14.16
N TYR A 106 -9.10 8.34 -13.76
CA TYR A 106 -8.82 7.10 -13.05
C TYR A 106 -8.31 6.03 -14.01
N VAL A 107 -7.34 5.25 -13.53
CA VAL A 107 -6.82 4.05 -14.19
C VAL A 107 -7.86 2.94 -14.05
N CYS A 108 -8.26 2.34 -15.17
CA CYS A 108 -9.17 1.21 -15.21
C CYS A 108 -8.54 -0.01 -15.90
N THR A 109 -8.93 -1.20 -15.47
CA THR A 109 -8.61 -2.47 -16.13
C THR A 109 -9.63 -2.72 -17.25
N LYS A 110 -9.17 -2.91 -18.50
CA LYS A 110 -10.05 -3.34 -19.60
C LYS A 110 -10.26 -4.85 -19.57
N LYS A 111 -11.29 -5.32 -20.27
CA LYS A 111 -11.60 -6.77 -20.43
C LYS A 111 -10.45 -7.60 -21.01
N ASN A 112 -9.51 -6.98 -21.71
CA ASN A 112 -8.31 -7.63 -22.25
C ASN A 112 -7.09 -7.53 -21.29
N GLY A 113 -7.30 -7.09 -20.05
CA GLY A 113 -6.30 -6.88 -19.01
C GLY A 113 -5.64 -5.50 -19.06
N GLN A 114 -5.68 -4.74 -20.16
CA GLN A 114 -4.89 -3.51 -20.30
C GLN A 114 -5.30 -2.42 -19.30
N LEU A 115 -4.30 -1.72 -18.76
CA LEU A 115 -4.51 -0.53 -17.93
C LEU A 115 -4.58 0.76 -18.75
N LEU A 116 -5.66 1.53 -18.54
CA LEU A 116 -5.91 2.80 -19.22
C LEU A 116 -6.44 3.86 -18.24
N ALA A 117 -5.84 5.06 -18.23
CA ALA A 117 -6.35 6.22 -17.49
C ALA A 117 -7.37 6.99 -18.32
N VAL A 118 -8.61 6.50 -18.37
CA VAL A 118 -9.69 7.05 -19.21
C VAL A 118 -10.99 7.32 -18.46
N SER A 119 -11.09 6.90 -17.20
CA SER A 119 -12.33 6.97 -16.44
C SER A 119 -12.46 8.27 -15.64
N ASP A 120 -13.65 8.85 -15.57
CA ASP A 120 -13.93 10.07 -14.79
C ASP A 120 -14.42 9.78 -13.36
N SER A 121 -14.77 8.52 -13.08
CA SER A 121 -15.36 8.08 -11.81
C SER A 121 -14.87 6.70 -11.45
N ILE A 122 -14.81 6.40 -10.16
CA ILE A 122 -14.41 5.08 -9.67
C ILE A 122 -15.60 4.11 -9.77
N GLY A 123 -15.48 3.10 -10.62
CA GLY A 123 -16.36 1.93 -10.71
C GLY A 123 -15.67 0.68 -10.19
N GLU A 124 -16.11 -0.49 -10.64
CA GLU A 124 -15.48 -1.78 -10.29
C GLU A 124 -14.11 -1.94 -10.96
N ASP A 125 -14.00 -1.57 -12.24
CA ASP A 125 -12.78 -1.72 -13.05
C ASP A 125 -11.65 -0.74 -12.64
N GLU A 126 -11.94 0.26 -11.81
CA GLU A 126 -10.98 1.25 -11.30
C GLU A 126 -10.43 0.92 -9.90
N GLN A 127 -10.84 -0.21 -9.32
CA GLN A 127 -10.48 -0.59 -7.96
C GLN A 127 -9.44 -1.71 -7.91
N PHE A 128 -8.28 -1.40 -7.35
CA PHE A 128 -7.17 -2.32 -7.19
C PHE A 128 -7.00 -2.75 -5.73
N ASN A 129 -6.49 -3.96 -5.51
CA ASN A 129 -5.95 -4.36 -4.22
C ASN A 129 -4.43 -4.14 -4.23
N LEU A 130 -3.88 -3.66 -3.11
CA LEU A 130 -2.44 -3.54 -2.91
C LEU A 130 -1.99 -4.63 -1.94
N LYS A 131 -1.13 -5.55 -2.40
CA LYS A 131 -0.52 -6.58 -1.56
C LYS A 131 0.91 -6.20 -1.25
N LEU A 132 1.24 -6.00 0.03
CA LEU A 132 2.61 -5.77 0.50
C LEU A 132 3.34 -7.12 0.63
N ILE A 133 4.47 -7.29 -0.07
CA ILE A 133 5.15 -8.60 -0.15
C ILE A 133 6.54 -8.63 0.51
N ASN A 134 7.23 -7.48 0.62
CA ASN A 134 8.56 -7.39 1.23
C ASN A 134 8.54 -7.03 2.74
N ARG A 135 7.40 -7.26 3.42
CA ARG A 135 7.26 -7.11 4.88
C ARG A 135 6.45 -8.26 5.46
N PRO A 136 6.99 -9.49 5.50
CA PRO A 136 6.34 -10.60 6.20
C PRO A 136 6.25 -10.36 7.72
N MET A 137 7.09 -9.45 8.25
CA MET A 137 7.03 -8.91 9.60
C MET A 137 7.07 -7.40 9.52
N LEU A 138 6.20 -6.73 10.27
CA LEU A 138 6.09 -5.28 10.32
C LEU A 138 6.49 -4.79 11.71
N ILE A 139 7.48 -3.89 11.77
CA ILE A 139 7.90 -3.25 13.01
C ILE A 139 7.42 -1.81 12.93
N LEU A 140 6.56 -1.40 13.86
CA LEU A 140 5.90 -0.10 13.81
C LEU A 140 6.49 0.84 14.84
N LYS A 141 6.91 2.03 14.40
CA LYS A 141 7.39 3.11 15.27
C LYS A 141 6.57 4.37 15.06
N GLY A 142 5.93 4.84 16.14
CA GLY A 142 5.21 6.11 16.18
C GLY A 142 6.00 7.19 16.89
N GLU A 143 5.35 8.33 17.12
CA GLU A 143 5.95 9.50 17.78
C GLU A 143 6.48 9.19 19.19
N ASN A 144 5.80 8.32 19.93
CA ASN A 144 6.15 7.94 21.29
C ASN A 144 7.05 6.69 21.37
N GLY A 145 7.61 6.23 20.24
CA GLY A 145 8.49 5.06 20.16
C GLY A 145 7.87 3.86 19.43
N TYR A 146 8.45 2.69 19.64
CA TYR A 146 8.01 1.45 19.01
C TYR A 146 6.73 0.91 19.65
N ILE A 147 5.87 0.30 18.83
CA ILE A 147 4.79 -0.55 19.35
C ILE A 147 5.45 -1.81 19.92
N CYS A 148 5.46 -1.92 21.25
CA CYS A 148 6.13 -2.98 21.98
C CYS A 148 5.20 -3.66 23.01
N HIS A 149 5.47 -4.93 23.30
CA HIS A 149 4.88 -5.68 24.40
C HIS A 149 5.44 -5.22 25.75
N HIS A 150 4.57 -4.93 26.73
CA HIS A 150 4.98 -4.66 28.11
C HIS A 150 4.45 -5.75 29.07
N LYS A 151 5.37 -6.55 29.64
CA LYS A 151 5.10 -7.77 30.45
C LYS A 151 4.21 -7.59 31.70
N SER A 152 3.76 -6.39 32.04
CA SER A 152 3.07 -6.09 33.30
C SER A 152 1.71 -5.42 33.15
N SER A 153 1.14 -5.33 31.94
CA SER A 153 -0.20 -4.75 31.77
C SER A 153 -1.00 -5.53 30.73
N ASN A 154 -2.31 -5.68 30.95
CA ASN A 154 -3.28 -6.23 30.00
C ASN A 154 -3.52 -5.28 28.79
N THR A 155 -2.49 -4.56 28.36
CA THR A 155 -2.52 -3.56 27.31
C THR A 155 -1.32 -3.82 26.41
N LEU A 156 -1.63 -4.34 25.22
CA LEU A 156 -0.81 -4.58 24.01
C LEU A 156 0.19 -5.74 24.06
N ASP A 157 -0.21 -6.80 23.35
CA ASP A 157 0.33 -8.16 23.35
C ASP A 157 0.61 -8.61 21.90
N ALA A 158 1.37 -7.86 21.11
CA ALA A 158 1.63 -8.24 19.72
C ALA A 158 2.51 -9.50 19.62
N SER A 159 1.84 -10.64 19.39
CA SER A 159 2.26 -11.86 18.70
C SER A 159 3.65 -12.44 19.00
N VAL A 160 3.85 -12.94 20.22
CA VAL A 160 4.68 -14.15 20.43
C VAL A 160 3.80 -15.37 20.76
N SER A 161 2.52 -15.15 21.08
CA SER A 161 1.54 -16.18 21.47
C SER A 161 0.64 -16.67 20.33
N GLY A 162 0.72 -16.07 19.13
CA GLY A 162 -0.11 -16.44 17.97
C GLY A 162 -1.52 -15.83 17.93
N GLY A 163 -1.85 -14.92 18.86
CA GLY A 163 -3.12 -14.17 18.85
C GLY A 163 -3.17 -13.07 17.78
N PHE A 164 -4.39 -12.72 17.35
CA PHE A 164 -4.65 -11.68 16.36
C PHE A 164 -4.93 -10.32 17.01
N TRP A 165 -4.53 -9.25 16.33
CA TRP A 165 -4.92 -7.89 16.71
C TRP A 165 -6.42 -7.66 16.51
N TYR A 166 -7.06 -6.97 17.44
CA TYR A 166 -8.45 -6.52 17.34
C TYR A 166 -8.66 -5.23 18.13
N VAL A 167 -9.73 -4.48 17.84
CA VAL A 167 -10.11 -3.30 18.63
C VAL A 167 -11.27 -3.65 19.55
N ASN A 168 -11.06 -3.56 20.87
CA ASN A 168 -12.12 -3.87 21.82
C ASN A 168 -13.18 -2.75 21.90
N SER A 169 -14.28 -3.00 22.63
CA SER A 169 -15.39 -2.04 22.76
C SER A 169 -15.00 -0.71 23.43
N GLY A 170 -13.90 -0.68 24.18
CA GLY A 170 -13.30 0.52 24.77
C GLY A 170 -12.37 1.29 23.82
N GLY A 171 -12.19 0.83 22.58
CA GLY A 171 -11.29 1.44 21.59
C GLY A 171 -9.81 1.13 21.81
N LEU A 172 -9.48 0.18 22.68
CA LEU A 172 -8.11 -0.28 22.89
C LEU A 172 -7.76 -1.34 21.84
N VAL A 173 -6.53 -1.29 21.31
CA VAL A 173 -6.01 -2.39 20.50
C VAL A 173 -5.51 -3.50 21.42
N CYS A 174 -6.08 -4.68 21.22
CA CYS A 174 -5.74 -5.92 21.88
C CYS A 174 -5.16 -6.88 20.82
N SER A 175 -4.61 -8.00 21.25
CA SER A 175 -3.77 -8.85 20.41
C SER A 175 -3.73 -10.30 20.87
N ASP A 176 -4.60 -10.61 21.82
CA ASP A 176 -5.00 -11.91 22.32
C ASP A 176 -6.28 -12.39 21.60
N GLY A 177 -6.60 -11.86 20.42
CA GLY A 177 -7.78 -12.24 19.67
C GLY A 177 -7.68 -13.66 19.10
N ASP A 178 -8.75 -14.44 19.25
CA ASP A 178 -8.84 -15.80 18.71
C ASP A 178 -9.18 -15.84 17.20
N SER A 179 -9.60 -14.71 16.64
CA SER A 179 -9.98 -14.58 15.23
C SER A 179 -9.32 -13.36 14.59
N PRO A 180 -8.93 -13.43 13.31
CA PRO A 180 -8.36 -12.28 12.61
C PRO A 180 -9.38 -11.15 12.48
N GLU A 181 -8.94 -9.92 12.74
CA GLU A 181 -9.65 -8.70 12.36
C GLU A 181 -8.91 -8.02 11.21
N ASP A 182 -9.65 -7.55 10.21
CA ASP A 182 -9.08 -6.85 9.06
C ASP A 182 -8.69 -5.41 9.43
N PHE A 183 -7.46 -5.05 9.07
CA PHE A 183 -6.96 -3.69 9.08
C PHE A 183 -6.56 -3.27 7.67
N THR A 184 -6.75 -2.00 7.34
CA THR A 184 -6.27 -1.41 6.09
C THR A 184 -4.99 -0.64 6.35
N LEU A 185 -3.97 -0.88 5.52
CA LEU A 185 -2.74 -0.10 5.49
C LEU A 185 -2.86 0.99 4.44
N GLU A 186 -2.78 2.25 4.87
CA GLU A 186 -2.82 3.42 3.99
C GLU A 186 -1.41 4.04 3.92
N PHE A 187 -0.76 3.95 2.76
CA PHE A 187 0.54 4.58 2.49
C PHE A 187 0.33 6.06 2.13
N LEU A 188 0.48 6.93 3.13
CA LEU A 188 0.16 8.36 3.02
C LEU A 188 1.40 9.23 2.92
N GLU A 189 2.52 8.77 3.49
CA GLU A 189 3.75 9.52 3.53
C GLU A 189 4.97 8.62 3.27
N PRO A 190 6.07 9.19 2.77
CA PRO A 190 7.32 8.46 2.58
C PRO A 190 7.72 7.75 3.87
N GLY A 191 7.77 6.41 3.81
CA GLY A 191 8.15 5.56 4.94
C GLY A 191 7.20 5.51 6.12
N ARG A 192 5.98 6.05 5.97
CA ARG A 192 4.98 6.01 7.03
C ARG A 192 3.63 5.54 6.52
N ILE A 193 3.00 4.68 7.29
CA ILE A 193 1.65 4.17 7.05
C ILE A 193 0.68 4.67 8.12
N ALA A 194 -0.58 4.84 7.74
CA ALA A 194 -1.68 4.83 8.68
C ALA A 194 -2.31 3.42 8.69
N ILE A 195 -2.80 3.00 9.85
CA ILE A 195 -3.49 1.71 9.99
C ILE A 195 -4.92 2.00 10.38
N ARG A 196 -5.88 1.55 9.58
CA ARG A 196 -7.31 1.81 9.79
C ARG A 196 -8.03 0.52 10.16
N GLY A 197 -8.71 0.51 11.30
CA GLY A 197 -9.51 -0.62 11.75
C GLY A 197 -10.90 -0.67 11.10
N LYS A 198 -11.61 -1.78 11.30
CA LYS A 198 -12.96 -2.02 10.76
C LYS A 198 -13.99 -0.93 11.09
N GLY A 199 -13.82 -0.25 12.22
CA GLY A 199 -14.66 0.89 12.63
C GLY A 199 -14.43 2.19 11.84
N GLY A 200 -13.55 2.17 10.82
CA GLY A 200 -13.21 3.34 10.01
C GLY A 200 -12.32 4.36 10.72
N LYS A 201 -11.81 4.01 11.92
CA LYS A 201 -10.91 4.83 12.73
C LYS A 201 -9.47 4.36 12.60
N TYR A 202 -8.54 5.29 12.76
CA TYR A 202 -7.11 5.02 12.71
C TYR A 202 -6.59 4.51 14.06
N LEU A 203 -5.62 3.59 13.98
CA LEU A 203 -4.81 3.20 15.11
C LEU A 203 -3.82 4.32 15.42
N ARG A 204 -3.84 4.81 16.66
CA ARG A 204 -2.95 5.86 17.14
C ARG A 204 -2.35 5.53 18.50
N GLY A 205 -1.15 6.01 18.76
CA GLY A 205 -0.57 6.03 20.11
C GLY A 205 -1.17 7.18 20.92
N ASP A 206 -1.56 6.92 22.16
CA ASP A 206 -1.84 8.00 23.11
C ASP A 206 -0.56 8.46 23.85
N GLN A 207 -0.70 9.50 24.67
CA GLN A 207 0.41 10.07 25.45
C GLN A 207 0.98 9.09 26.49
N GLY A 208 0.22 8.04 26.85
CA GLY A 208 0.65 6.97 27.74
C GLY A 208 1.33 5.81 27.02
N GLY A 209 1.57 5.92 25.70
CA GLY A 209 2.13 4.84 24.89
C GLY A 209 1.14 3.72 24.57
N THR A 210 -0.15 3.93 24.86
CA THR A 210 -1.20 2.94 24.57
C THR A 210 -1.71 3.12 23.15
N LEU A 211 -1.69 2.05 22.36
CA LEU A 211 -2.29 1.95 21.03
C LEU A 211 -3.82 1.84 21.11
N LYS A 212 -4.51 2.78 20.46
CA LYS A 212 -5.98 2.89 20.45
C LYS A 212 -6.50 2.96 19.02
N GLY A 213 -7.66 2.32 18.77
CA GLY A 213 -8.39 2.35 17.51
C GLY A 213 -9.46 3.44 17.46
N ASP A 214 -9.15 4.64 17.95
CA ASP A 214 -10.11 5.75 18.07
C ASP A 214 -9.72 7.02 17.30
N GLY A 215 -8.65 6.96 16.49
CA GLY A 215 -8.17 8.10 15.68
C GLY A 215 -9.16 8.50 14.58
N LEU A 216 -9.47 9.79 14.49
CA LEU A 216 -10.41 10.32 13.50
C LEU A 216 -9.72 10.79 12.20
N SER A 217 -8.40 10.96 12.25
CA SER A 217 -7.55 11.42 11.15
C SER A 217 -6.19 10.73 11.19
N ALA A 218 -5.53 10.64 10.05
CA ALA A 218 -4.14 10.19 9.94
C ALA A 218 -3.16 11.33 10.30
N ASP A 219 -3.20 11.77 11.55
CA ASP A 219 -2.24 12.74 12.11
C ASP A 219 -0.95 12.04 12.62
N SER A 220 -0.01 12.81 13.20
CA SER A 220 1.28 12.26 13.66
C SER A 220 1.14 11.11 14.65
N SER A 221 0.06 11.09 15.46
CA SER A 221 -0.17 10.04 16.44
C SER A 221 -0.64 8.72 15.80
N ALA A 222 -1.17 8.80 14.57
CA ALA A 222 -1.74 7.70 13.80
C ALA A 222 -0.85 7.22 12.64
N LEU A 223 0.34 7.79 12.50
CA LEU A 223 1.32 7.46 11.47
C LEU A 223 2.48 6.65 12.05
N TRP A 224 2.87 5.60 11.33
CA TRP A 224 3.83 4.61 11.80
C TRP A 224 4.94 4.41 10.77
N GLU A 225 6.19 4.55 11.18
CA GLU A 225 7.37 4.12 10.41
C GLU A 225 7.41 2.57 10.36
N TYR A 226 7.84 2.00 9.22
CA TYR A 226 7.79 0.54 8.92
C TYR A 226 8.99 0.00 8.11
#